data_AF-A5YSJ6-F1
#
_entry.id   AF-A5YSJ6-F1
#
_cell.length_a   1.000
_cell.length_b   1.000
_cell.length_c   1.000
_cell.angle_alpha   90.00
_cell.angle_beta   90.00
_cell.angle_gamma   90.00
#
_symmetry.space_group_name_H-M   'P 1'
#
loop_
_entity.id
_entity.type
_entity.pdbx_description
1 polymer ?
#
loop_
_entity_poly.entity_id
_entity_poly.type
_entity_poly.pdbx_seq_one_letter_code
_entity_poly.pdbx_strand_id
1 'polypeptide(L)'
;MHRYSNSFPCRSHRLPCLSYSRACLRSTDVPQATQVTVVCFLLFREPHIPLRMNRLHLFFSFNSRFTSGGYRHIPVSGHLFAGMSFRTTMQVKSRHHLRTDEIDTLTAEIEHTTGVALDADAYELVELDGVSYNVVLADDNLDIVRFDDEPFLTVQGANRYNPTRSVVTVDAGAISFVSNGADVMRPGIVDAETAIDAGDFVLIVEETHNKVLAIGRALVDGDELIGDSGKVVESIHHVGDDLYSFSV
;
A
#
# COMPACT_ATOMS: atom_id res chain seq x y z
N MET A 1 -5.15 -76.77 0.25
CA MET A 1 -3.83 -76.50 0.86
C MET A 1 -2.91 -75.94 -0.22
N HIS A 2 -2.27 -74.79 0.04
CA HIS A 2 -1.14 -74.12 -0.67
C HIS A 2 -1.26 -73.83 -2.19
N ARG A 3 -1.30 -72.55 -2.64
CA ARG A 3 -0.19 -71.58 -2.95
C ARG A 3 0.79 -72.12 -4.02
N TYR A 4 1.24 -71.44 -5.08
CA TYR A 4 1.57 -70.02 -5.33
C TYR A 4 1.64 -69.68 -6.86
N SER A 5 1.62 -68.37 -7.15
CA SER A 5 2.24 -67.59 -8.27
C SER A 5 1.69 -67.68 -9.71
N ASN A 6 1.16 -66.57 -10.24
CA ASN A 6 1.93 -65.67 -11.13
C ASN A 6 1.18 -64.38 -11.56
N SER A 7 1.89 -63.26 -11.39
CA SER A 7 2.04 -62.05 -12.23
C SER A 7 0.86 -61.36 -12.93
N PHE A 8 0.65 -60.08 -12.57
CA PHE A 8 0.02 -59.01 -13.37
C PHE A 8 1.03 -58.38 -14.36
N PRO A 9 0.60 -57.76 -15.48
CA PRO A 9 0.26 -56.32 -15.45
C PRO A 9 -1.03 -55.94 -16.22
N CYS A 10 -1.60 -54.82 -15.78
CA CYS A 10 -2.86 -54.22 -16.18
C CYS A 10 -2.93 -53.73 -17.65
N ARG A 11 -4.05 -54.05 -18.30
CA ARG A 11 -4.57 -53.36 -19.50
C ARG A 11 -6.11 -53.40 -19.41
N SER A 12 -6.77 -52.25 -19.28
CA SER A 12 -8.09 -52.04 -19.91
C SER A 12 -8.61 -50.60 -19.77
N HIS A 13 -8.96 -50.07 -20.93
CA HIS A 13 -9.90 -49.00 -21.24
C HIS A 13 -11.14 -48.80 -20.34
N ARG A 14 -11.66 -47.56 -20.45
CA ARG A 14 -13.05 -47.05 -20.31
C ARG A 14 -13.49 -46.49 -18.95
N LEU A 15 -13.83 -45.20 -19.02
CA LEU A 15 -14.88 -44.42 -18.32
C LEU A 15 -15.77 -45.17 -17.31
N PRO A 16 -16.15 -44.45 -16.24
CA PRO A 16 -17.55 -44.39 -15.86
C PRO A 16 -18.10 -42.97 -15.73
N CYS A 17 -19.37 -42.86 -16.10
CA CYS A 17 -20.25 -41.73 -15.97
C CYS A 17 -20.38 -41.25 -14.52
N LEU A 18 -20.25 -39.94 -14.28
CA LEU A 18 -20.74 -39.34 -13.04
C LEU A 18 -22.20 -38.92 -13.21
N SER A 19 -23.02 -39.55 -12.37
CA SER A 19 -24.38 -39.19 -12.00
C SER A 19 -24.50 -37.73 -11.55
N TYR A 20 -25.49 -37.01 -12.05
CA TYR A 20 -26.05 -35.87 -11.32
C TYR A 20 -27.56 -35.97 -11.26
N SER A 21 -28.05 -36.05 -10.03
CA SER A 21 -29.43 -36.30 -9.64
C SER A 21 -30.30 -35.08 -9.91
N ARG A 22 -31.34 -35.23 -10.72
CA ARG A 22 -32.46 -34.28 -10.83
C ARG A 22 -33.34 -34.42 -9.59
N ALA A 23 -33.30 -33.44 -8.68
CA ALA A 23 -34.35 -33.25 -7.71
C ALA A 23 -35.41 -32.29 -8.30
N CYS A 24 -36.45 -32.87 -8.91
CA CYS A 24 -37.70 -32.17 -9.19
C CYS A 24 -38.50 -32.13 -7.89
N LEU A 25 -38.57 -30.98 -7.22
CA LEU A 25 -39.60 -30.73 -6.22
C LEU A 25 -40.74 -29.95 -6.89
N ARG A 26 -41.87 -30.63 -7.06
CA ARG A 26 -43.18 -30.02 -7.26
C ARG A 26 -43.56 -29.34 -5.93
N SER A 27 -43.81 -28.03 -5.95
CA SER A 27 -44.54 -27.35 -4.88
C SER A 27 -45.81 -26.73 -5.46
N THR A 28 -46.93 -27.31 -5.04
CA THR A 28 -48.28 -26.74 -5.12
C THR A 28 -48.41 -25.61 -4.08
N ASP A 29 -49.03 -24.50 -4.52
CA ASP A 29 -49.76 -23.47 -3.76
C ASP A 29 -49.06 -22.48 -2.78
N VAL A 30 -49.53 -21.20 -2.88
CA VAL A 30 -49.57 -20.08 -1.87
C VAL A 30 -48.45 -18.98 -1.98
N PRO A 31 -48.71 -17.65 -1.77
CA PRO A 31 -48.61 -16.65 -2.84
C PRO A 31 -47.73 -15.40 -2.54
N GLN A 32 -47.69 -14.49 -3.51
CA GLN A 32 -47.31 -13.05 -3.50
C GLN A 32 -46.05 -12.56 -2.76
N ALA A 33 -45.23 -11.86 -3.57
CA ALA A 33 -44.15 -10.95 -3.20
C ALA A 33 -42.89 -11.59 -2.59
N THR A 34 -41.97 -12.01 -3.45
CA THR A 34 -40.54 -12.09 -3.08
C THR A 34 -39.70 -11.85 -4.32
N GLN A 35 -38.75 -10.92 -4.22
CA GLN A 35 -37.76 -10.62 -5.26
C GLN A 35 -36.96 -11.88 -5.56
N VAL A 36 -36.96 -12.33 -6.82
CA VAL A 36 -36.08 -13.39 -7.29
C VAL A 36 -34.86 -12.73 -7.93
N THR A 37 -33.77 -12.64 -7.18
CA THR A 37 -32.46 -12.26 -7.72
C THR A 37 -31.90 -13.47 -8.48
N VAL A 38 -32.05 -13.48 -9.80
CA VAL A 38 -31.41 -14.49 -10.65
C VAL A 38 -29.97 -14.04 -10.92
N VAL A 39 -29.01 -14.59 -10.18
CA VAL A 39 -27.57 -14.45 -10.49
C VAL A 39 -27.21 -15.52 -11.52
N CYS A 40 -27.18 -15.15 -12.80
CA CYS A 40 -26.75 -16.05 -13.86
C CYS A 40 -25.21 -16.04 -13.95
N PHE A 41 -24.57 -17.07 -13.41
CA PHE A 41 -23.12 -17.30 -13.56
C PHE A 41 -22.85 -17.89 -14.96
N LEU A 42 -22.47 -17.04 -15.92
CA LEU A 42 -21.88 -17.48 -17.18
C LEU A 42 -20.39 -17.76 -16.96
N LEU A 43 -20.03 -19.03 -16.81
CA LEU A 43 -18.64 -19.50 -16.85
C LEU A 43 -18.12 -19.40 -18.29
N PHE A 44 -17.42 -18.31 -18.61
CA PHE A 44 -16.62 -18.21 -19.83
C PHE A 44 -15.23 -18.82 -19.58
N ARG A 45 -14.88 -19.78 -20.43
CA ARG A 45 -13.62 -20.53 -20.42
C ARG A 45 -12.66 -19.81 -21.38
N GLU A 46 -11.63 -19.13 -20.87
CA GLU A 46 -10.62 -18.48 -21.71
C GLU A 46 -9.52 -19.45 -22.16
N PRO A 47 -9.07 -19.40 -23.43
CA PRO A 47 -7.72 -19.78 -23.80
C PRO A 47 -6.85 -18.53 -24.04
N HIS A 48 -5.71 -18.47 -23.36
CA HIS A 48 -4.49 -17.70 -23.65
C HIS A 48 -4.61 -16.21 -24.06
N ILE A 49 -4.24 -15.32 -23.14
CA ILE A 49 -3.94 -13.89 -23.41
C ILE A 49 -2.57 -13.53 -22.79
N PRO A 50 -1.67 -12.83 -23.51
CA PRO A 50 -0.51 -12.16 -22.92
C PRO A 50 -0.88 -10.78 -22.36
N LEU A 51 -0.19 -10.39 -21.29
CA LEU A 51 -0.37 -9.18 -20.47
C LEU A 51 -0.45 -7.85 -21.25
N ARG A 52 -1.53 -7.10 -21.07
CA ARG A 52 -1.54 -5.65 -20.76
C ARG A 52 -2.97 -5.15 -20.53
N MET A 53 -3.08 -4.14 -19.66
CA MET A 53 -4.23 -3.26 -19.38
C MET A 53 -5.11 -3.59 -18.16
N ASN A 54 -5.21 -2.55 -17.33
CA ASN A 54 -5.96 -2.42 -16.09
C ASN A 54 -7.42 -2.86 -16.23
N ARG A 55 -7.84 -3.78 -15.36
CA ARG A 55 -9.25 -4.18 -15.20
C ARG A 55 -10.04 -3.06 -14.52
N LEU A 56 -10.92 -2.44 -15.29
CA LEU A 56 -12.04 -1.63 -14.83
C LEU A 56 -13.16 -2.58 -14.37
N HIS A 57 -13.54 -2.56 -13.09
CA HIS A 57 -14.79 -3.19 -12.64
C HIS A 57 -15.94 -2.21 -12.86
N LEU A 58 -16.65 -2.35 -13.98
CA LEU A 58 -17.94 -1.69 -14.20
C LEU A 58 -19.03 -2.39 -13.38
N PHE A 59 -19.47 -1.76 -12.29
CA PHE A 59 -20.76 -2.09 -11.67
C PHE A 59 -21.87 -1.31 -12.37
N PHE A 60 -22.63 -1.98 -13.24
CA PHE A 60 -23.90 -1.47 -13.75
C PHE A 60 -25.03 -1.96 -12.83
N SER A 61 -25.63 -1.04 -12.07
CA SER A 61 -26.92 -1.31 -11.40
C SER A 61 -28.05 -0.86 -12.33
N PHE A 62 -28.75 -1.81 -12.94
CA PHE A 62 -29.80 -1.55 -13.92
C PHE A 62 -31.17 -1.62 -13.21
N ASN A 63 -31.76 -0.46 -12.90
CA ASN A 63 -33.09 -0.41 -12.27
C ASN A 63 -34.16 -0.31 -13.37
N SER A 64 -34.64 -1.46 -13.85
CA SER A 64 -35.71 -1.51 -14.86
C SER A 64 -37.07 -1.52 -14.20
N ARG A 65 -37.77 -0.38 -14.18
CA ARG A 65 -39.19 -0.35 -13.82
C ARG A 65 -40.01 -0.64 -15.09
N PHE A 66 -40.42 -1.89 -15.27
CA PHE A 66 -41.31 -2.30 -16.35
C PHE A 66 -42.74 -1.86 -16.05
N THR A 67 -43.24 -0.83 -16.74
CA THR A 67 -44.67 -0.55 -16.84
C THR A 67 -45.11 -0.76 -18.28
N SER A 68 -46.09 -1.64 -18.45
CA SER A 68 -46.73 -1.96 -19.73
C SER A 68 -47.36 -0.73 -20.38
N GLY A 69 -46.94 -0.39 -21.59
CA GLY A 69 -47.70 0.47 -22.50
C GLY A 69 -46.94 1.68 -23.04
N GLY A 70 -46.78 1.73 -24.37
CA GLY A 70 -46.57 2.96 -25.12
C GLY A 70 -45.11 3.31 -25.42
N TYR A 71 -44.71 3.08 -26.67
CA TYR A 71 -43.51 3.65 -27.27
C TYR A 71 -43.57 5.19 -27.20
N ARG A 72 -42.66 5.82 -26.45
CA ARG A 72 -42.24 7.21 -26.67
C ARG A 72 -40.73 7.30 -26.56
N HIS A 73 -40.11 7.81 -27.62
CA HIS A 73 -38.72 8.24 -27.61
C HIS A 73 -38.53 9.35 -26.57
N ILE A 74 -37.61 9.13 -25.62
CA ILE A 74 -37.06 10.16 -24.75
C ILE A 74 -35.59 10.30 -25.15
N PRO A 75 -35.09 11.50 -25.50
CA PRO A 75 -33.66 11.68 -25.73
C PRO A 75 -32.93 11.59 -24.38
N VAL A 76 -32.06 10.58 -24.25
CA VAL A 76 -31.17 10.47 -23.09
C VAL A 76 -29.99 11.40 -23.34
N SER A 77 -29.98 12.57 -22.72
CA SER A 77 -28.77 13.38 -22.57
C SER A 77 -27.81 12.63 -21.65
N GLY A 78 -26.89 11.87 -22.25
CA GLY A 78 -25.74 11.31 -21.53
C GLY A 78 -24.80 12.43 -21.14
N HIS A 79 -24.84 12.88 -19.89
CA HIS A 79 -23.69 13.57 -19.30
C HIS A 79 -22.61 12.52 -19.09
N LEU A 80 -21.56 12.61 -19.90
CA LEU A 80 -20.33 11.87 -19.75
C LEU A 80 -19.65 12.36 -18.46
N PHE A 81 -19.98 11.75 -17.32
CA PHE A 81 -19.13 11.87 -16.14
C PHE A 81 -17.85 11.11 -16.44
N ALA A 82 -16.88 11.82 -17.01
CA ALA A 82 -15.50 11.39 -17.00
C ALA A 82 -15.09 11.22 -15.53
N GLY A 83 -15.09 9.97 -15.06
CA GLY A 83 -14.44 9.59 -13.82
C GLY A 83 -12.94 9.78 -14.00
N MET A 84 -12.48 11.03 -13.94
CA MET A 84 -11.08 11.34 -13.66
C MET A 84 -10.83 10.83 -12.26
N SER A 85 -10.15 9.68 -12.15
CA SER A 85 -9.32 9.41 -10.99
C SER A 85 -8.30 10.53 -10.97
N PHE A 86 -8.58 11.58 -10.20
CA PHE A 86 -7.61 12.59 -9.84
C PHE A 86 -6.60 11.84 -8.98
N ARG A 87 -5.54 11.30 -9.59
CA ARG A 87 -4.30 11.12 -8.84
C ARG A 87 -3.95 12.54 -8.40
N THR A 88 -4.05 12.82 -7.11
CA THR A 88 -3.56 14.08 -6.54
C THR A 88 -2.06 14.06 -6.73
N THR A 89 -1.58 14.42 -7.91
CA THR A 89 -0.17 14.57 -8.16
C THR A 89 0.27 15.79 -7.36
N MET A 90 1.11 15.59 -6.34
CA MET A 90 1.72 16.69 -5.60
C MET A 90 2.32 17.70 -6.59
N GLN A 91 1.98 18.98 -6.43
CA GLN A 91 2.43 20.05 -7.32
C GLN A 91 3.38 20.97 -6.56
N VAL A 92 4.45 21.41 -7.24
CA VAL A 92 5.35 22.42 -6.70
C VAL A 92 4.67 23.78 -6.72
N LYS A 93 4.57 24.41 -5.56
CA LYS A 93 4.08 25.79 -5.39
C LYS A 93 5.20 26.80 -5.58
N SER A 94 6.34 26.56 -4.94
CA SER A 94 7.54 27.40 -5.07
C SER A 94 8.81 26.59 -4.84
N ARG A 95 9.93 27.05 -5.40
CA ARG A 95 11.27 26.48 -5.19
C ARG A 95 12.26 27.63 -5.02
N HIS A 96 13.08 27.59 -3.98
CA HIS A 96 14.10 28.61 -3.73
C HIS A 96 15.28 28.04 -2.94
N HIS A 97 16.44 28.64 -3.12
CA HIS A 97 17.63 28.28 -2.34
C HIS A 97 17.47 28.69 -0.88
N LEU A 98 17.93 27.83 0.03
CA LEU A 98 18.03 28.15 1.45
C LEU A 98 19.20 29.11 1.71
N ARG A 99 19.05 29.93 2.75
CA ARG A 99 20.13 30.79 3.24
C ARG A 99 21.13 29.98 4.07
N THR A 100 22.35 30.49 4.20
CA THR A 100 23.43 29.82 4.94
C THR A 100 23.05 29.50 6.39
N ASP A 101 22.42 30.44 7.11
CA ASP A 101 21.96 30.25 8.48
C ASP A 101 20.86 29.18 8.61
N GLU A 102 19.96 29.11 7.62
CA GLU A 102 18.95 28.05 7.54
C GLU A 102 19.58 26.68 7.25
N ILE A 103 20.61 26.63 6.40
CA ILE A 103 21.36 25.40 6.09
C ILE A 103 22.12 24.91 7.33
N ASP A 104 22.82 25.80 8.03
CA ASP A 104 23.58 25.46 9.24
C ASP A 104 22.65 24.87 10.32
N THR A 105 21.47 25.47 10.50
CA THR A 105 20.45 24.97 11.45
C THR A 105 19.92 23.62 11.01
N LEU A 106 19.53 23.49 9.73
CA LEU A 106 18.97 22.28 9.15
C LEU A 106 19.93 21.08 9.28
N THR A 107 21.18 21.28 8.87
CA THR A 107 22.19 20.20 8.85
C THR A 107 22.56 19.75 10.26
N ALA A 108 22.68 20.69 11.20
CA ALA A 108 22.94 20.38 12.61
C ALA A 108 21.80 19.56 13.25
N GLU A 109 20.54 19.89 12.94
CA GLU A 109 19.38 19.14 13.42
C GLU A 109 19.32 17.72 12.85
N ILE A 110 19.59 17.55 11.55
CA ILE A 110 19.66 16.23 10.90
C ILE A 110 20.79 15.39 11.50
N GLU A 111 21.98 15.98 11.70
CA GLU A 111 23.11 15.26 12.30
C GLU A 111 22.81 14.86 13.74
N HIS A 112 22.20 15.74 14.53
CA HIS A 112 21.83 15.45 15.91
C HIS A 112 20.82 14.29 16.01
N THR A 113 19.79 14.32 15.17
CA THR A 113 18.68 13.35 15.23
C THR A 113 19.03 12.02 14.57
N THR A 114 19.69 12.03 13.41
CA THR A 114 19.93 10.81 12.60
C THR A 114 21.38 10.32 12.62
N GLY A 115 22.32 11.14 13.12
CA GLY A 115 23.75 10.86 13.06
C GLY A 115 24.38 11.10 11.68
N VAL A 116 23.62 11.66 10.73
CA VAL A 116 24.08 11.91 9.36
C VAL A 116 24.59 13.34 9.22
N ALA A 117 25.87 13.49 8.92
CA ALA A 117 26.43 14.75 8.44
C ALA A 117 26.13 14.90 6.95
N LEU A 118 25.25 15.85 6.61
CA LEU A 118 24.94 16.18 5.23
C LEU A 118 25.99 17.14 4.67
N ASP A 119 26.60 16.77 3.55
CA ASP A 119 27.60 17.56 2.83
C ASP A 119 27.15 17.70 1.38
N ALA A 120 26.48 18.80 1.08
CA ALA A 120 25.95 19.12 -0.23
C ALA A 120 26.30 20.56 -0.60
N ASP A 121 26.54 20.81 -1.88
CA ASP A 121 26.94 22.12 -2.40
C ASP A 121 25.78 23.13 -2.38
N ALA A 122 24.55 22.64 -2.59
CA ALA A 122 23.34 23.47 -2.61
C ALA A 122 22.15 22.81 -1.93
N TYR A 123 21.36 23.64 -1.23
CA TYR A 123 20.09 23.26 -0.64
C TYR A 123 18.96 24.13 -1.15
N GLU A 124 17.85 23.50 -1.55
CA GLU A 124 16.68 24.19 -2.06
C GLU A 124 15.39 23.71 -1.39
N LEU A 125 14.63 24.65 -0.83
CA LEU A 125 13.31 24.39 -0.29
C LEU A 125 12.29 24.37 -1.43
N VAL A 126 11.52 23.29 -1.48
CA VAL A 126 10.40 23.09 -2.40
C VAL A 126 9.12 23.04 -1.58
N GLU A 127 8.31 24.09 -1.74
CA GLU A 127 6.97 24.14 -1.17
C GLU A 127 5.99 23.39 -2.06
N LEU A 128 5.18 22.55 -1.45
CA LEU A 128 4.24 21.69 -2.15
C LEU A 128 2.81 22.18 -1.91
N ASP A 129 1.97 22.11 -2.94
CA ASP A 129 0.56 22.48 -2.83
C ASP A 129 -0.29 21.30 -2.35
N GLY A 130 -1.25 21.58 -1.48
CA GLY A 130 -2.20 20.59 -0.96
C GLY A 130 -1.68 19.60 0.08
N VAL A 131 -0.45 19.78 0.59
CA VAL A 131 0.14 18.99 1.67
C VAL A 131 0.66 19.90 2.80
N SER A 132 0.80 19.35 4.01
CA SER A 132 1.24 20.09 5.21
C SER A 132 2.75 20.10 5.43
N TYR A 133 3.52 19.44 4.56
CA TYR A 133 4.97 19.33 4.66
C TYR A 133 5.65 19.92 3.42
N ASN A 134 6.91 20.32 3.59
CA ASN A 134 7.77 20.78 2.52
C ASN A 134 8.95 19.82 2.36
N VAL A 135 9.63 19.87 1.22
CA VAL A 135 10.82 19.04 0.98
C VAL A 135 12.03 19.92 0.70
N VAL A 136 13.21 19.46 1.11
CA VAL A 136 14.47 20.15 0.82
C VAL A 136 15.31 19.24 -0.05
N LEU A 137 15.75 19.79 -1.18
CA LEU A 137 16.68 19.12 -2.08
C LEU A 137 18.11 19.40 -1.62
N ALA A 138 18.94 18.37 -1.55
CA ALA A 138 20.39 18.47 -1.36
C ALA A 138 21.06 17.98 -2.65
N ASP A 139 21.73 18.89 -3.37
CA ASP A 139 22.29 18.62 -4.71
C ASP A 139 21.31 17.92 -5.67
N ASP A 140 20.11 18.51 -5.81
CA ASP A 140 18.98 17.99 -6.59
C ASP A 140 18.40 16.63 -6.12
N ASN A 141 18.86 16.08 -4.99
CA ASN A 141 18.28 14.87 -4.40
C ASN A 141 17.24 15.23 -3.33
N LEU A 142 16.09 14.54 -3.36
CA LEU A 142 15.02 14.70 -2.37
C LEU A 142 15.36 13.99 -1.06
N ASP A 143 16.38 14.48 -0.37
CA ASP A 143 16.95 13.79 0.78
C ASP A 143 16.29 14.18 2.11
N ILE A 144 15.57 15.31 2.16
CA ILE A 144 15.05 15.90 3.41
C ILE A 144 13.58 16.30 3.25
N VAL A 145 12.81 16.11 4.32
CA VAL A 145 11.42 16.54 4.46
C VAL A 145 11.26 17.36 5.75
N ARG A 146 10.38 18.36 5.74
CA ARG A 146 10.02 19.17 6.91
C ARG A 146 8.56 18.91 7.27
N PHE A 147 8.33 18.15 8.33
CA PHE A 147 7.01 17.89 8.89
C PHE A 147 6.77 18.87 10.04
N ASP A 148 5.73 19.72 9.96
CA ASP A 148 5.43 20.71 11.01
C ASP A 148 6.65 21.56 11.43
N ASP A 149 7.44 21.98 10.43
CA ASP A 149 8.72 22.71 10.56
C ASP A 149 9.90 21.92 11.17
N GLU A 150 9.73 20.67 11.55
CA GLU A 150 10.80 19.77 12.01
C GLU A 150 11.43 19.02 10.82
N PRO A 151 12.74 19.22 10.55
CA PRO A 151 13.40 18.54 9.45
C PRO A 151 13.81 17.12 9.81
N PHE A 152 13.63 16.22 8.85
CA PHE A 152 14.08 14.84 8.93
C PHE A 152 14.49 14.33 7.56
N LEU A 153 15.22 13.21 7.51
CA LEU A 153 15.55 12.57 6.23
C LEU A 153 14.27 12.05 5.56
N THR A 154 14.27 11.93 4.24
CA THR A 154 13.27 11.11 3.52
C THR A 154 13.73 9.65 3.53
N VAL A 155 12.86 8.72 3.12
CA VAL A 155 13.27 7.31 2.95
C VAL A 155 14.42 7.21 1.93
N GLN A 156 14.42 8.05 0.91
CA GLN A 156 15.48 8.10 -0.11
C GLN A 156 16.79 8.63 0.46
N GLY A 157 16.73 9.76 1.20
CA GLY A 157 17.90 10.35 1.84
C GLY A 157 18.51 9.43 2.88
N ALA A 158 17.69 8.81 3.73
CA ALA A 158 18.16 7.87 4.74
C ALA A 158 18.85 6.64 4.13
N ASN A 159 18.32 6.10 3.01
CA ASN A 159 18.98 5.01 2.29
C ASN A 159 20.28 5.41 1.57
N ARG A 160 20.49 6.71 1.31
CA ARG A 160 21.70 7.26 0.70
C ARG A 160 22.82 7.43 1.73
N TYR A 161 22.50 7.97 2.90
CA TYR A 161 23.48 8.35 3.91
C TYR A 161 23.68 7.33 5.03
N ASN A 162 22.80 6.32 5.17
CA ASN A 162 22.86 5.28 6.20
C ASN A 162 22.93 5.84 7.64
N PRO A 163 21.80 6.35 8.17
CA PRO A 163 21.73 6.93 9.50
C PRO A 163 22.09 5.93 10.60
N THR A 164 22.61 6.46 11.70
CA THR A 164 23.08 5.67 12.85
C THR A 164 22.27 5.93 14.12
N ARG A 165 21.32 6.87 14.08
CA ARG A 165 20.45 7.26 15.21
C ARG A 165 18.98 7.27 14.81
N SER A 166 18.12 7.22 15.83
CA SER A 166 16.66 7.11 15.72
C SER A 166 16.22 5.91 14.89
N VAL A 167 16.94 4.80 15.01
CA VAL A 167 16.71 3.58 14.22
C VAL A 167 15.85 2.59 15.00
N VAL A 168 14.85 2.04 14.31
CA VAL A 168 14.00 0.93 14.75
C VAL A 168 14.11 -0.19 13.73
N THR A 169 14.62 -1.34 14.14
CA THR A 169 14.83 -2.49 13.26
C THR A 169 13.64 -3.44 13.34
N VAL A 170 13.12 -3.83 12.17
CA VAL A 170 11.98 -4.74 12.04
C VAL A 170 12.38 -6.08 11.41
N ASP A 171 11.63 -7.13 11.77
CA ASP A 171 11.80 -8.46 11.21
C ASP A 171 11.32 -8.58 9.75
N ALA A 172 11.70 -9.67 9.10
CA ALA A 172 11.27 -9.99 7.73
C ALA A 172 9.74 -10.06 7.54
N GLY A 173 8.97 -10.39 8.57
CA GLY A 173 7.51 -10.49 8.52
C GLY A 173 6.82 -9.12 8.50
N ALA A 174 7.43 -8.13 9.13
CA ALA A 174 6.93 -6.75 9.17
C ALA A 174 7.21 -5.97 7.87
N ILE A 175 8.25 -6.34 7.11
CA ILE A 175 8.69 -5.61 5.89
C ILE A 175 7.53 -5.28 4.97
N SER A 176 6.69 -6.26 4.62
CA SER A 176 5.59 -6.03 3.67
C SER A 176 4.52 -5.09 4.20
N PHE A 177 4.29 -5.06 5.52
CA PHE A 177 3.30 -4.18 6.11
C PHE A 177 3.81 -2.74 6.19
N VAL A 178 5.03 -2.57 6.70
CA VAL A 178 5.69 -1.27 6.81
C VAL A 178 5.88 -0.62 5.44
N SER A 179 6.32 -1.40 4.44
CA SER A 179 6.49 -0.90 3.08
C SER A 179 5.18 -0.46 2.41
N ASN A 180 4.03 -0.90 2.94
CA ASN A 180 2.70 -0.49 2.47
C ASN A 180 2.09 0.63 3.32
N GLY A 181 2.88 1.25 4.22
CA GLY A 181 2.44 2.37 5.07
C GLY A 181 1.64 1.96 6.31
N ALA A 182 1.71 0.70 6.73
CA ALA A 182 1.10 0.30 7.99
C ALA A 182 1.91 0.80 9.20
N ASP A 183 1.20 1.14 10.26
CA ASP A 183 1.79 1.40 11.57
C ASP A 183 2.61 0.19 12.07
N VAL A 184 3.67 0.45 12.83
CA VAL A 184 4.52 -0.62 13.38
C VAL A 184 3.97 -1.08 14.72
N MET A 185 3.82 -2.39 14.82
CA MET A 185 3.39 -3.10 16.02
C MET A 185 4.61 -3.71 16.71
N ARG A 186 4.61 -3.76 18.05
CA ARG A 186 5.74 -4.30 18.84
C ARG A 186 6.27 -5.66 18.37
N PRO A 187 5.42 -6.66 18.03
CA PRO A 187 5.92 -7.98 17.64
C PRO A 187 6.83 -7.99 16.43
N GLY A 188 6.75 -6.96 15.57
CA GLY A 188 7.58 -6.84 14.38
C GLY A 188 8.89 -6.11 14.60
N ILE A 189 9.15 -5.56 15.79
CA ILE A 189 10.38 -4.85 16.14
C ILE A 189 11.34 -5.82 16.82
N VAL A 190 12.54 -5.95 16.27
CA VAL A 190 13.59 -6.83 16.80
C VAL A 190 14.66 -6.07 17.58
N ASP A 191 14.85 -4.79 17.25
CA ASP A 191 15.81 -3.92 17.91
C ASP A 191 15.36 -2.46 17.79
N ALA A 192 15.69 -1.63 18.77
CA ALA A 192 15.38 -0.21 18.75
C ALA A 192 16.37 0.58 19.62
N GLU A 193 16.68 1.80 19.20
CA GLU A 193 17.54 2.68 20.00
C GLU A 193 16.82 3.18 21.26
N THR A 194 17.48 3.06 22.40
CA THR A 194 16.93 3.42 23.72
C THR A 194 16.80 4.93 23.94
N ALA A 195 17.52 5.73 23.16
CA ALA A 195 17.55 7.19 23.26
C ALA A 195 16.40 7.90 22.53
N ILE A 196 15.50 7.14 21.89
CA ILE A 196 14.29 7.66 21.23
C ILE A 196 13.28 8.02 22.31
N ASP A 197 12.74 9.24 22.28
CA ASP A 197 11.64 9.65 23.15
C ASP A 197 10.28 9.53 22.43
N ALA A 198 9.20 9.35 23.19
CA ALA A 198 7.85 9.37 22.64
C ALA A 198 7.56 10.71 21.92
N GLY A 199 7.20 10.63 20.64
CA GLY A 199 6.94 11.77 19.78
C GLY A 199 8.06 12.07 18.78
N ASP A 200 9.22 11.43 18.90
CA ASP A 200 10.34 11.61 17.97
C ASP A 200 10.08 10.94 16.62
N PHE A 201 10.71 11.47 15.57
CA PHE A 201 10.81 10.78 14.29
C PHE A 201 11.78 9.61 14.37
N VAL A 202 11.38 8.49 13.77
CA VAL A 202 12.15 7.25 13.73
C VAL A 202 12.26 6.69 12.33
N LEU A 203 13.40 6.06 12.05
CA LEU A 203 13.73 5.38 10.82
C LEU A 203 13.47 3.89 10.99
N ILE A 204 12.55 3.34 10.20
CA ILE A 204 12.18 1.93 10.27
C ILE A 204 13.02 1.16 9.26
N VAL A 205 13.88 0.27 9.75
CA VAL A 205 14.92 -0.41 8.99
C VAL A 205 14.70 -1.92 9.00
N GLU A 206 14.98 -2.59 7.90
CA GLU A 206 14.95 -4.06 7.85
C GLU A 206 16.28 -4.71 8.27
N GLU A 207 16.20 -5.82 9.00
CA GLU A 207 17.35 -6.47 9.65
C GLU A 207 18.43 -7.02 8.70
N THR A 208 18.12 -7.34 7.43
CA THR A 208 19.05 -8.10 6.56
C THR A 208 20.05 -7.21 5.85
N HIS A 209 19.58 -6.14 5.19
CA HIS A 209 20.42 -5.23 4.41
C HIS A 209 20.43 -3.81 4.97
N ASN A 210 19.84 -3.59 6.14
CA ASN A 210 19.73 -2.29 6.80
C ASN A 210 19.13 -1.22 5.87
N LYS A 211 18.10 -1.60 5.11
CA LYS A 211 17.36 -0.67 4.25
C LYS A 211 16.23 -0.02 5.01
N VAL A 212 16.15 1.31 4.88
CA VAL A 212 15.07 2.12 5.44
C VAL A 212 13.84 1.89 4.59
N LEU A 213 12.76 1.43 5.22
CA LEU A 213 11.48 1.14 4.57
C LEU A 213 10.49 2.28 4.76
N ALA A 214 10.53 2.91 5.93
CA ALA A 214 9.60 3.95 6.31
C ALA A 214 10.20 4.86 7.39
N ILE A 215 9.49 5.96 7.60
CA ILE A 215 9.69 6.94 8.64
C ILE A 215 8.37 7.02 9.38
N GLY A 216 8.48 7.01 10.69
CA GLY A 216 7.32 7.13 11.55
C GLY A 216 7.59 8.01 12.73
N ARG A 217 6.57 8.11 13.58
CA ARG A 217 6.64 8.80 14.87
C ARG A 217 6.50 7.80 16.00
N ALA A 218 7.45 7.81 16.92
CA ALA A 218 7.41 6.97 18.10
C ALA A 218 6.22 7.38 19.00
N LEU A 219 5.48 6.41 19.50
CA LEU A 219 4.34 6.62 20.42
C LEU A 219 4.72 6.36 21.88
N VAL A 220 5.88 5.76 22.10
CA VAL A 220 6.47 5.40 23.39
C VAL A 220 7.98 5.58 23.30
N ASP A 221 8.66 5.62 24.44
CA ASP A 221 10.12 5.74 24.51
C ASP A 221 10.83 4.48 23.97
N GLY A 222 12.10 4.60 23.62
CA GLY A 222 12.91 3.58 22.94
C GLY A 222 12.96 2.25 23.70
N ASP A 223 13.14 2.31 25.02
CA ASP A 223 13.13 1.15 25.92
C ASP A 223 11.78 0.40 25.92
N GLU A 224 10.71 1.09 25.53
CA GLU A 224 9.37 0.54 25.41
C GLU A 224 8.99 0.19 23.97
N LEU A 225 9.84 0.35 22.96
CA LEU A 225 9.46 -0.01 21.59
C LEU A 225 9.35 -1.53 21.41
N ILE A 226 10.17 -2.30 22.12
CA ILE A 226 10.19 -3.77 22.05
C ILE A 226 9.11 -4.36 22.98
N GLY A 227 8.44 -5.43 22.52
CA GLY A 227 7.51 -6.18 23.35
C GLY A 227 6.53 -7.07 22.57
N ASP A 228 5.56 -7.63 23.28
CA ASP A 228 4.71 -8.70 22.72
C ASP A 228 3.42 -8.20 22.02
N SER A 229 3.01 -6.95 22.24
CA SER A 229 1.76 -6.43 21.65
C SER A 229 1.65 -4.90 21.71
N GLY A 230 0.80 -4.34 20.84
CA GLY A 230 0.48 -2.92 20.81
C GLY A 230 1.12 -2.18 19.63
N LYS A 231 0.49 -1.08 19.25
CA LYS A 231 1.03 -0.13 18.27
C LYS A 231 2.04 0.77 18.97
N VAL A 232 3.21 0.98 18.37
CA VAL A 232 4.29 1.78 18.98
C VAL A 232 4.92 2.80 18.05
N VAL A 233 4.74 2.68 16.73
CA VAL A 233 5.16 3.70 15.76
C VAL A 233 4.03 3.97 14.78
N GLU A 234 3.69 5.23 14.57
CA GLU A 234 2.76 5.69 13.53
C GLU A 234 3.53 5.94 12.22
N SER A 235 3.10 5.34 11.11
CA SER A 235 3.79 5.51 9.82
C SER A 235 3.44 6.85 9.18
N ILE A 236 4.45 7.60 8.74
CA ILE A 236 4.29 8.93 8.15
C ILE A 236 4.71 8.95 6.67
N HIS A 237 5.87 8.38 6.38
CA HIS A 237 6.41 8.31 5.01
C HIS A 237 6.99 6.92 4.77
N HIS A 238 6.69 6.30 3.63
CA HIS A 238 7.16 4.94 3.33
C HIS A 238 7.55 4.75 1.87
N VAL A 239 8.27 3.67 1.58
CA VAL A 239 8.56 3.26 0.21
C VAL A 239 7.26 3.14 -0.60
N GLY A 240 7.19 3.83 -1.74
CA GLY A 240 6.06 3.76 -2.64
C GLY A 240 4.86 4.65 -2.33
N ASP A 241 4.94 5.52 -1.32
CA ASP A 241 3.95 6.59 -1.15
C ASP A 241 4.12 7.74 -2.17
N ASP A 242 3.25 8.74 -2.07
CA ASP A 242 3.26 9.87 -2.99
C ASP A 242 4.57 10.68 -2.89
N LEU A 243 5.12 10.86 -1.68
CA LEU A 243 6.40 11.55 -1.47
C LEU A 243 7.58 10.76 -2.03
N TYR A 244 7.59 9.43 -1.88
CA TYR A 244 8.64 8.55 -2.39
C TYR A 244 8.63 8.51 -3.93
N SER A 245 7.46 8.60 -4.54
CA SER A 245 7.31 8.62 -5.99
C SER A 245 7.41 10.01 -6.61
N PHE A 246 7.47 11.05 -5.77
CA PHE A 246 7.59 12.43 -6.20
C PHE A 246 8.98 12.70 -6.78
N SER A 247 8.99 13.40 -7.91
CA SER A 247 10.20 13.87 -8.59
C SER A 247 9.95 15.30 -9.05
N VAL A 248 10.91 16.19 -8.79
CA VAL A 248 10.87 17.60 -9.19
C VAL A 248 11.34 17.77 -10.64
#